data_AF-A0A9N8UV24-F1
#
_entry.id   AF-A0A9N8UV24-F1
#
_cell.length_a   1.000
_cell.length_b   1.000
_cell.length_c   1.000
_cell.angle_alpha   90.00
_cell.angle_beta   90.00
_cell.angle_gamma   90.00
#
_symmetry.space_group_name_H-M   'P 1'
#
loop_
_entity.id
_entity.type
_entity.pdbx_description
1 polymer ?
#
loop_
_entity_poly.entity_id
_entity_poly.type
_entity_poly.pdbx_seq_one_letter_code
_entity_poly.pdbx_strand_id
1 'polypeptide(L)'
;MTDRSQNLLQLWNSASELTIGQMSRYRILFDKSKHISSSAWPPTTLVLEITNTTSMLFRGAILSGPYNISASFVESKYRGVKPEPTLSFPPKMKASIQCGDTWQVIIDVPTSGIGNWIIDILSEILFTSTKVKYDVKLFATIPKDASIEDEFEITKNILTSDDGTTTTFSSSIEYVFLKNHDLFKLPDLTTLKASDDYHLIVLTHGIHGTMLDELFLKEAMEEKHKDKNNIFFMSDLLHSYTESGIEACGKRLSTNLLEYLRWPWDDNRHLISKISFIGHSLGGLINLFLIGYLHSVTEGKFFSDIKPINFIAIASPFLGSSDLSWYITAGLRIGIAGQTGKDLALIPQHKPRSSSNVKNNKKDEPLLLSLAQPNSPSHITLCKFQCRTIYANVANDVPVSFRSSALYFHDPLDINLKQTITIAKQLNHLFKTINPSITTEEFIKRTCQTKSPIVHDKVYSPSDIPLLDENEEINISIEEKIARAWHKDMTWRKVFILLEGDAHTNVIVRRKWLNISGWKVIEHLSNEHEL
;
A
#
# COMPACT_ATOMS: atom_id res chain seq x y z
N MET A 1 -22.30 -28.07 -19.03
CA MET A 1 -23.17 -27.08 -19.69
C MET A 1 -24.43 -26.95 -18.83
N THR A 2 -24.46 -25.99 -17.91
CA THR A 2 -25.63 -25.68 -17.10
C THR A 2 -26.37 -24.50 -17.75
N ASP A 3 -27.65 -24.75 -18.00
CA ASP A 3 -28.65 -23.89 -18.64
C ASP A 3 -28.63 -22.43 -18.12
N ARG A 4 -28.22 -21.48 -18.97
CA ARG A 4 -28.00 -20.04 -18.66
C ARG A 4 -29.17 -19.17 -19.10
N SER A 5 -30.39 -19.52 -18.71
CA SER A 5 -31.52 -18.57 -18.78
C SER A 5 -32.11 -18.37 -17.39
N GLN A 6 -31.33 -17.74 -16.50
CA GLN A 6 -31.91 -17.14 -15.29
C GLN A 6 -32.58 -15.84 -15.72
N ASN A 7 -33.86 -15.67 -15.43
CA ASN A 7 -34.53 -14.38 -15.57
C ASN A 7 -33.94 -13.46 -14.51
N LEU A 8 -33.16 -12.46 -14.92
CA LEU A 8 -32.51 -11.51 -14.03
C LEU A 8 -33.22 -10.16 -14.07
N LEU A 9 -33.63 -9.65 -12.91
CA LEU A 9 -34.16 -8.30 -12.76
C LEU A 9 -33.06 -7.37 -12.28
N GLN A 10 -32.70 -6.35 -13.05
CA GLN A 10 -31.70 -5.38 -12.61
C GLN A 10 -32.27 -4.47 -11.50
N LEU A 11 -31.74 -4.58 -10.28
CA LEU A 11 -32.15 -3.76 -9.14
C LEU A 11 -31.34 -2.47 -9.01
N TRP A 12 -30.08 -2.50 -9.44
CA TRP A 12 -29.15 -1.38 -9.32
C TRP A 12 -28.04 -1.47 -10.35
N ASN A 13 -27.56 -0.35 -10.88
CA ASN A 13 -26.31 -0.28 -11.62
C ASN A 13 -25.58 1.05 -11.40
N SER A 14 -24.26 1.01 -11.50
CA SER A 14 -23.41 2.19 -11.53
C SER A 14 -22.27 1.98 -12.54
N ALA A 15 -21.88 3.04 -13.23
CA ALA A 15 -20.75 3.04 -14.15
C ALA A 15 -19.76 4.12 -13.75
N SER A 16 -18.47 3.79 -13.75
CA SER A 16 -17.40 4.74 -13.41
C SER A 16 -16.08 4.38 -14.09
N GLU A 17 -15.04 5.14 -13.76
CA GLU A 17 -13.70 4.95 -14.29
C GLU A 17 -12.63 5.22 -13.24
N LEU A 18 -11.50 4.52 -13.34
CA LEU A 18 -10.34 4.66 -12.47
C LEU A 18 -9.09 4.94 -13.28
N THR A 19 -8.19 5.74 -12.76
CA THR A 19 -6.79 5.81 -13.23
C THR A 19 -5.84 5.18 -12.20
N ILE A 20 -4.53 5.34 -12.40
CA ILE A 20 -3.49 4.86 -11.49
C ILE A 20 -3.76 5.29 -10.05
N GLY A 21 -3.59 4.36 -9.11
CA GLY A 21 -3.71 4.61 -7.68
C GLY A 21 -5.10 5.01 -7.21
N GLN A 22 -6.13 4.83 -8.06
CA GLN A 22 -7.52 5.15 -7.72
C GLN A 22 -8.33 3.91 -7.37
N MET A 23 -9.30 4.12 -6.48
CA MET A 23 -10.33 3.15 -6.19
C MET A 23 -11.71 3.79 -6.04
N SER A 24 -12.71 2.93 -6.06
CA SER A 24 -14.10 3.23 -5.75
C SER A 24 -14.63 2.25 -4.72
N ARG A 25 -15.46 2.76 -3.81
CA ARG A 25 -16.14 1.95 -2.80
C ARG A 25 -17.63 2.19 -2.84
N TYR A 26 -18.39 1.12 -3.06
CA TYR A 26 -19.85 1.12 -2.96
C TYR A 26 -20.26 0.49 -1.64
N ARG A 27 -21.23 1.11 -0.95
CA ARG A 27 -21.99 0.46 0.12
C ARG A 27 -23.41 0.30 -0.37
N ILE A 28 -23.91 -0.93 -0.40
CA ILE A 28 -25.25 -1.25 -0.89
C ILE A 28 -26.03 -1.86 0.27
N LEU A 29 -27.13 -1.21 0.64
CA LEU A 29 -28.13 -1.73 1.55
C LEU A 29 -29.34 -2.18 0.72
N PHE A 30 -29.67 -3.45 0.83
CA PHE A 30 -30.85 -4.06 0.25
C PHE A 30 -31.87 -4.37 1.34
N ASP A 31 -33.13 -4.01 1.09
CA ASP A 31 -34.25 -4.30 1.99
C ASP A 31 -35.39 -4.98 1.23
N LYS A 32 -35.60 -6.27 1.52
CA LYS A 32 -36.66 -7.07 0.89
C LYS A 32 -38.07 -6.52 1.19
N SER A 33 -38.26 -5.77 2.27
CA SER A 33 -39.59 -5.33 2.70
C SER A 33 -40.11 -4.12 1.94
N LYS A 34 -39.23 -3.38 1.25
CA LYS A 34 -39.59 -2.18 0.50
C LYS A 34 -40.30 -2.47 -0.83
N HIS A 35 -40.39 -3.74 -1.21
CA HIS A 35 -41.24 -4.21 -2.30
C HIS A 35 -42.09 -5.37 -1.81
N ILE A 36 -43.42 -5.27 -1.93
CA ILE A 36 -44.37 -6.25 -1.35
C ILE A 36 -45.29 -6.86 -2.42
N SER A 37 -45.39 -6.26 -3.62
CA SER A 37 -46.37 -6.64 -4.64
C SER A 37 -45.72 -7.18 -5.92
N SER A 38 -45.34 -8.46 -5.95
CA SER A 38 -45.04 -9.18 -7.20
C SER A 38 -44.94 -10.69 -6.95
N SER A 39 -45.34 -11.50 -7.93
CA SER A 39 -45.12 -12.96 -7.95
C SER A 39 -43.62 -13.33 -8.01
N ALA A 40 -42.77 -12.43 -8.49
CA ALA A 40 -41.32 -12.57 -8.57
C ALA A 40 -40.57 -12.24 -7.27
N TRP A 41 -41.27 -11.77 -6.23
CA TRP A 41 -40.68 -11.23 -5.00
C TRP A 41 -41.19 -11.98 -3.76
N PRO A 42 -40.36 -12.24 -2.72
CA PRO A 42 -38.98 -11.80 -2.55
C PRO A 42 -37.95 -12.70 -3.26
N PRO A 43 -36.85 -12.14 -3.79
CA PRO A 43 -35.77 -12.94 -4.34
C PRO A 43 -35.07 -13.72 -3.22
N THR A 44 -34.71 -14.96 -3.51
CA THR A 44 -33.85 -15.76 -2.62
C THR A 44 -32.37 -15.53 -2.90
N THR A 45 -32.05 -15.14 -4.13
CA THR A 45 -30.68 -14.96 -4.62
C THR A 45 -30.55 -13.63 -5.36
N LEU A 46 -29.44 -12.95 -5.13
CA LEU A 46 -29.00 -11.81 -5.92
C LEU A 46 -27.73 -12.17 -6.69
N VAL A 47 -27.51 -11.48 -7.81
CA VAL A 47 -26.30 -11.61 -8.63
C VAL A 47 -25.67 -10.24 -8.78
N LEU A 48 -24.46 -10.08 -8.28
CA LEU A 48 -23.63 -8.90 -8.50
C LEU A 48 -22.69 -9.17 -9.69
N GLU A 49 -22.67 -8.28 -10.66
CA GLU A 49 -21.77 -8.31 -11.79
C GLU A 49 -20.84 -7.09 -11.76
N ILE A 50 -19.54 -7.33 -11.89
CA ILE A 50 -18.51 -6.30 -12.03
C ILE A 50 -17.83 -6.51 -13.37
N THR A 51 -18.03 -5.58 -14.30
CA THR A 51 -17.53 -5.67 -15.66
C THR A 51 -16.48 -4.60 -15.90
N ASN A 52 -15.30 -4.97 -16.36
CA ASN A 52 -14.37 -4.01 -16.93
C ASN A 52 -14.86 -3.68 -18.34
N THR A 53 -15.34 -2.47 -18.59
CA THR A 53 -15.94 -2.06 -19.87
C THR A 53 -14.92 -1.42 -20.81
N THR A 54 -13.64 -1.38 -20.42
CA THR A 54 -12.54 -0.94 -21.28
C THR A 54 -12.45 -1.83 -22.51
N SER A 55 -12.14 -1.23 -23.67
CA SER A 55 -12.06 -1.96 -24.94
C SER A 55 -11.11 -3.16 -24.85
N MET A 56 -11.53 -4.30 -25.39
CA MET A 56 -10.73 -5.53 -25.42
C MET A 56 -9.39 -5.35 -26.17
N LEU A 57 -9.27 -4.33 -27.03
CA LEU A 57 -8.01 -3.98 -27.70
C LEU A 57 -6.88 -3.69 -26.70
N PHE A 58 -7.22 -3.21 -25.50
CA PHE A 58 -6.24 -2.93 -24.44
C PHE A 58 -5.79 -4.18 -23.66
N ARG A 59 -6.37 -5.37 -23.89
CA ARG A 59 -5.93 -6.62 -23.24
C ARG A 59 -4.46 -6.96 -23.55
N GLY A 60 -4.01 -6.64 -24.75
CA GLY A 60 -2.63 -6.94 -25.20
C GLY A 60 -1.59 -5.91 -24.78
N ALA A 61 -2.00 -4.77 -24.19
CA ALA A 61 -1.12 -3.63 -23.90
C ALA A 61 -0.43 -3.75 -22.52
N ILE A 62 0.19 -4.89 -22.23
CA ILE A 62 0.81 -5.22 -20.93
C ILE A 62 1.90 -4.21 -20.51
N LEU A 63 2.62 -3.62 -21.48
CA LEU A 63 3.74 -2.70 -21.25
C LEU A 63 3.32 -1.32 -20.73
N SER A 64 2.06 -0.92 -20.93
CA SER A 64 1.50 0.36 -20.46
C SER A 64 0.81 0.23 -19.07
N GLY A 65 0.99 -0.93 -18.43
CA GLY A 65 0.25 -1.40 -17.27
C GLY A 65 -0.98 -2.21 -17.71
N PRO A 66 -1.35 -3.29 -17.00
CA PRO A 66 -2.60 -3.97 -17.34
C PRO A 66 -3.77 -3.02 -17.04
N TYR A 67 -4.64 -2.83 -18.03
CA TYR A 67 -5.89 -2.06 -17.92
C TYR A 67 -6.95 -2.84 -17.13
N ASN A 68 -6.52 -3.50 -16.05
CA ASN A 68 -7.31 -4.40 -15.25
C ASN A 68 -7.79 -3.66 -13.99
N ILE A 69 -8.89 -4.19 -13.44
CA ILE A 69 -9.35 -3.84 -12.10
C ILE A 69 -9.31 -5.08 -11.22
N SER A 70 -9.13 -4.88 -9.92
CA SER A 70 -9.48 -5.88 -8.93
C SER A 70 -10.73 -5.45 -8.20
N ALA A 71 -11.50 -6.42 -7.71
CA ALA A 71 -12.69 -6.14 -6.95
C ALA A 71 -12.81 -7.07 -5.73
N SER A 72 -13.46 -6.56 -4.69
CA SER A 72 -13.84 -7.34 -3.51
C SER A 72 -15.28 -7.03 -3.10
N PHE A 73 -15.93 -8.03 -2.51
CA PHE A 73 -17.30 -7.99 -2.01
C PHE A 73 -17.34 -8.55 -0.60
N VAL A 74 -17.86 -7.78 0.34
CA VAL A 74 -17.82 -8.07 1.78
C VAL A 74 -19.14 -7.65 2.44
N GLU A 75 -19.69 -8.45 3.35
CA GLU A 75 -20.85 -8.04 4.16
C GLU A 75 -20.44 -6.98 5.21
N SER A 76 -21.25 -5.95 5.43
CA SER A 76 -20.85 -4.77 6.23
C SER A 76 -20.61 -5.08 7.70
N LYS A 77 -21.11 -6.20 8.23
CA LYS A 77 -20.79 -6.64 9.61
C LYS A 77 -19.29 -6.85 9.80
N TYR A 78 -18.53 -7.05 8.70
CA TYR A 78 -17.08 -7.16 8.67
C TYR A 78 -16.36 -5.81 8.49
N ARG A 79 -16.94 -4.70 8.97
CA ARG A 79 -16.30 -3.37 8.90
C ARG A 79 -15.04 -3.24 9.75
N GLY A 80 -14.76 -4.22 10.62
CA GLY A 80 -13.58 -4.25 11.48
C GLY A 80 -12.28 -4.58 10.73
N VAL A 81 -11.17 -4.16 11.32
CA VAL A 81 -9.79 -4.46 10.86
C VAL A 81 -9.44 -5.93 11.08
N LYS A 82 -10.04 -6.55 12.10
CA LYS A 82 -9.82 -7.95 12.47
C LYS A 82 -10.64 -8.86 11.57
N PRO A 83 -10.01 -9.77 10.80
CA PRO A 83 -10.77 -10.82 10.15
C PRO A 83 -11.22 -11.83 11.22
N GLU A 84 -12.54 -11.92 11.44
CA GLU A 84 -13.11 -12.75 12.51
C GLU A 84 -13.02 -14.25 12.18
N PRO A 85 -12.75 -15.14 13.15
CA PRO A 85 -12.58 -16.58 12.90
C PRO A 85 -13.87 -17.29 12.45
N THR A 86 -15.02 -16.77 12.84
CA THR A 86 -16.36 -17.29 12.55
C THR A 86 -16.96 -16.57 11.35
N LEU A 87 -16.28 -16.63 10.20
CA LEU A 87 -16.82 -16.11 8.94
C LEU A 87 -18.01 -16.98 8.51
N SER A 88 -19.23 -16.56 8.83
CA SER A 88 -20.45 -17.10 8.22
C SER A 88 -20.50 -16.76 6.73
N PHE A 89 -19.85 -15.67 6.32
CA PHE A 89 -19.76 -15.20 4.94
C PHE A 89 -18.35 -14.66 4.64
N PRO A 90 -17.45 -15.47 4.07
CA PRO A 90 -16.11 -15.03 3.73
C PRO A 90 -16.12 -13.97 2.62
N PRO A 91 -15.15 -13.02 2.62
CA PRO A 91 -15.06 -12.01 1.58
C PRO A 91 -14.78 -12.66 0.23
N LYS A 92 -15.52 -12.25 -0.79
CA LYS A 92 -15.30 -12.69 -2.18
C LYS A 92 -14.43 -11.67 -2.87
N MET A 93 -13.48 -12.11 -3.69
CA MET A 93 -12.59 -11.20 -4.42
C MET A 93 -12.16 -11.76 -5.76
N LYS A 94 -11.81 -10.86 -6.68
CA LYS A 94 -11.25 -11.20 -7.98
C LYS A 94 -10.16 -10.18 -8.32
N ALA A 95 -8.93 -10.67 -8.42
CA ALA A 95 -7.83 -9.91 -9.00
C ALA A 95 -7.93 -9.93 -10.54
N SER A 96 -7.33 -8.94 -11.19
CA SER A 96 -7.10 -8.95 -12.64
C SER A 96 -8.34 -9.22 -13.50
N ILE A 97 -9.45 -8.53 -13.25
CA ILE A 97 -10.62 -8.48 -14.16
C ILE A 97 -10.18 -7.72 -15.43
N GLN A 98 -9.96 -8.46 -16.52
CA GLN A 98 -9.40 -7.91 -17.76
C GLN A 98 -10.43 -7.11 -18.56
N CYS A 99 -9.98 -6.27 -19.49
CA CYS A 99 -10.84 -5.47 -20.36
C CYS A 99 -11.94 -6.30 -21.02
N GLY A 100 -13.21 -6.03 -20.80
CA GLY A 100 -14.35 -6.80 -21.32
C GLY A 100 -14.68 -8.09 -20.56
N ASP A 101 -13.96 -8.44 -19.50
CA ASP A 101 -14.35 -9.53 -18.60
C ASP A 101 -15.36 -9.06 -17.54
N THR A 102 -16.21 -10.00 -17.13
CA THR A 102 -17.20 -9.81 -16.05
C THR A 102 -16.94 -10.80 -14.93
N TRP A 103 -16.84 -10.30 -13.70
CA TRP A 103 -16.86 -11.11 -12.50
C TRP A 103 -18.28 -11.14 -11.91
N GLN A 104 -18.84 -12.33 -11.77
CA GLN A 104 -20.15 -12.55 -11.16
C GLN A 104 -20.01 -13.07 -9.74
N VAL A 105 -20.82 -12.55 -8.83
CA VAL A 105 -20.92 -12.95 -7.43
C VAL A 105 -22.38 -13.28 -7.11
N ILE A 106 -22.63 -14.55 -6.78
CA ILE A 106 -23.93 -15.01 -6.29
C ILE A 106 -24.04 -14.68 -4.79
N ILE A 107 -25.16 -14.09 -4.38
CA ILE A 107 -25.40 -13.59 -3.03
C ILE A 107 -26.72 -14.19 -2.53
N ASP A 108 -26.66 -14.95 -1.44
CA ASP A 108 -27.87 -15.43 -0.77
C ASP A 108 -28.50 -14.28 0.02
N VAL A 109 -29.81 -14.08 -0.16
CA VAL A 109 -30.52 -13.03 0.60
C VAL A 109 -30.62 -13.46 2.07
N PRO A 110 -30.19 -12.61 3.02
CA PRO A 110 -30.27 -12.95 4.45
C PRO A 110 -31.69 -13.29 4.90
N THR A 111 -31.84 -14.16 5.90
CA THR A 111 -33.15 -14.52 6.46
C THR A 111 -33.91 -13.30 7.01
N SER A 112 -33.18 -12.34 7.60
CA SER A 112 -33.71 -11.03 7.99
C SER A 112 -34.34 -10.27 6.83
N GLY A 113 -33.87 -10.52 5.61
CA GLY A 113 -34.25 -9.80 4.40
C GLY A 113 -33.53 -8.49 4.17
N ILE A 114 -32.63 -8.12 5.07
CA ILE A 114 -31.80 -6.93 4.96
C ILE A 114 -30.38 -7.38 4.70
N GLY A 115 -29.83 -6.96 3.57
CA GLY A 115 -28.45 -7.19 3.19
C GLY A 115 -27.67 -5.89 3.17
N ASN A 116 -26.45 -5.89 3.67
CA ASN A 116 -25.58 -4.71 3.65
C ASN A 116 -24.18 -5.14 3.22
N TRP A 117 -23.69 -4.57 2.13
CA TRP A 117 -22.44 -5.01 1.51
C TRP A 117 -21.55 -3.83 1.12
N ILE A 118 -20.25 -4.07 1.14
CA ILE A 118 -19.19 -3.19 0.68
C ILE A 118 -18.56 -3.83 -0.55
N ILE A 119 -18.48 -3.06 -1.63
CA ILE A 119 -17.81 -3.44 -2.87
C ILE A 119 -16.67 -2.46 -3.11
N ASP A 120 -15.43 -2.95 -3.10
CA ASP A 120 -14.25 -2.16 -3.44
C ASP A 120 -13.79 -2.54 -4.83
N ILE A 121 -13.53 -1.55 -5.67
CA ILE A 121 -12.98 -1.69 -7.03
C ILE A 121 -11.70 -0.86 -7.11
N LEU A 122 -10.58 -1.52 -7.36
CA LEU A 122 -9.25 -0.93 -7.34
C LEU A 122 -8.62 -1.03 -8.73
N SER A 123 -7.98 0.05 -9.16
CA SER A 123 -7.13 0.08 -10.35
C SER A 123 -5.88 -0.76 -10.16
N GLU A 124 -5.53 -1.57 -11.17
CA GLU A 124 -4.24 -2.29 -11.21
C GLU A 124 -3.22 -1.62 -12.15
N ILE A 125 -3.49 -0.40 -12.62
CA ILE A 125 -2.60 0.36 -13.49
C ILE A 125 -1.35 0.78 -12.70
N LEU A 126 -0.18 0.65 -13.32
CA LEU A 126 1.12 0.95 -12.68
C LEU A 126 1.89 2.11 -13.33
N PHE A 127 1.71 2.34 -14.63
CA PHE A 127 2.60 3.22 -15.40
C PHE A 127 1.88 4.35 -16.13
N THR A 128 0.64 4.14 -16.57
CA THR A 128 -0.10 5.13 -17.34
C THR A 128 -1.18 5.83 -16.52
N SER A 129 -1.51 7.06 -16.91
CA SER A 129 -2.66 7.80 -16.39
C SER A 129 -3.95 7.54 -17.18
N THR A 130 -3.93 6.56 -18.09
CA THR A 130 -5.12 6.18 -18.84
C THR A 130 -6.20 5.65 -17.90
N LYS A 131 -7.45 5.82 -18.30
CA LYS A 131 -8.60 5.41 -17.48
C LYS A 131 -9.07 4.02 -17.86
N VAL A 132 -9.37 3.20 -16.85
CA VAL A 132 -10.05 1.92 -16.95
C VAL A 132 -11.50 2.14 -16.57
N LYS A 133 -12.41 1.82 -17.48
CA LYS A 133 -13.86 1.96 -17.30
C LYS A 133 -14.44 0.67 -16.77
N TYR A 134 -15.45 0.78 -15.92
CA TYR A 134 -16.12 -0.38 -15.37
C TYR A 134 -17.59 -0.09 -15.05
N ASP A 135 -18.37 -1.18 -15.03
CA ASP A 135 -19.77 -1.21 -14.61
C ASP A 135 -19.93 -2.15 -13.41
N VAL A 136 -20.81 -1.78 -12.49
CA VAL A 136 -21.27 -2.62 -11.38
C VAL A 136 -22.77 -2.74 -11.49
N LYS A 137 -23.31 -3.96 -11.48
CA LYS A 137 -24.74 -4.22 -11.62
C LYS A 137 -25.20 -5.23 -10.59
N LEU A 138 -26.33 -5.00 -9.96
CA LEU A 138 -26.94 -5.92 -9.02
C LEU A 138 -28.29 -6.36 -9.57
N PHE A 139 -28.50 -7.67 -9.61
CA PHE A 139 -29.72 -8.30 -10.12
C PHE A 139 -30.38 -9.15 -9.05
N ALA A 140 -31.71 -9.23 -9.07
CA ALA A 140 -32.48 -10.27 -8.41
C ALA A 140 -32.70 -11.42 -9.38
N THR A 141 -32.54 -12.67 -8.91
CA THR A 141 -32.95 -13.84 -9.67
C THR A 141 -34.47 -14.01 -9.56
N ILE A 142 -35.15 -14.14 -10.69
CA ILE A 142 -36.59 -14.35 -10.77
C ILE A 142 -36.88 -15.83 -11.07
N PRO A 143 -37.91 -16.45 -10.46
CA PRO A 143 -38.41 -17.77 -10.86
C PRO A 143 -38.78 -17.83 -12.36
N LYS A 144 -38.60 -19.00 -12.99
CA LYS A 144 -38.85 -19.17 -14.43
C LYS A 144 -40.32 -18.96 -14.83
N ASP A 145 -41.24 -19.11 -13.88
CA ASP A 145 -42.69 -19.04 -13.99
C ASP A 145 -43.30 -17.67 -13.63
N ALA A 146 -42.50 -16.73 -13.13
CA ALA A 146 -42.98 -15.38 -12.88
C ALA A 146 -43.19 -14.60 -14.19
N SER A 147 -44.32 -13.90 -14.32
CA SER A 147 -44.61 -13.05 -15.47
C SER A 147 -43.66 -11.86 -15.53
N ILE A 148 -42.96 -11.70 -16.65
CA ILE A 148 -42.13 -10.50 -16.94
C ILE A 148 -43.03 -9.26 -17.09
N GLU A 149 -44.30 -9.46 -17.43
CA GLU A 149 -45.37 -8.45 -17.54
C GLU A 149 -45.87 -7.93 -16.19
N ASP A 150 -45.48 -8.54 -15.06
CA ASP A 150 -45.44 -7.82 -13.78
C ASP A 150 -44.28 -6.81 -13.88
N GLU A 151 -44.37 -5.88 -14.83
CA GLU A 151 -43.42 -4.80 -15.04
C GLU A 151 -43.36 -4.02 -13.74
N PHE A 152 -42.31 -4.30 -12.96
CA PHE A 152 -41.88 -3.38 -11.94
C PHE A 152 -41.68 -2.05 -12.67
N GLU A 153 -42.52 -1.06 -12.37
CA GLU A 153 -42.02 0.30 -12.25
C GLU A 153 -40.99 0.28 -11.11
N ILE A 154 -39.82 -0.30 -11.40
CA ILE A 154 -38.58 0.12 -10.74
C ILE A 154 -38.62 1.61 -11.01
N THR A 155 -38.95 2.40 -10.00
CA THR A 155 -38.78 3.83 -10.06
C THR A 155 -37.31 3.99 -10.35
N LYS A 156 -36.94 4.13 -11.64
CA LYS A 156 -35.56 4.24 -12.09
C LYS A 156 -35.15 5.63 -11.67
N ASN A 157 -34.83 5.74 -10.39
CA ASN A 157 -34.23 6.93 -9.85
C ASN A 157 -32.85 6.98 -10.49
N ILE A 158 -32.73 7.81 -11.52
CA ILE A 158 -31.46 8.09 -12.17
C ILE A 158 -30.85 9.23 -11.36
N LEU A 159 -29.74 8.94 -10.70
CA LEU A 159 -28.92 9.97 -10.10
C LEU A 159 -27.66 10.10 -10.94
N THR A 160 -27.48 11.29 -11.51
CA THR A 160 -26.21 11.70 -12.08
C THR A 160 -25.54 12.59 -11.05
N SER A 161 -24.44 12.11 -10.48
CA SER A 161 -23.65 12.89 -9.53
C SER A 161 -22.86 13.98 -10.27
N ASP A 162 -22.47 15.05 -9.56
CA ASP A 162 -21.70 16.19 -10.13
C ASP A 162 -20.44 15.77 -10.88
N ASP A 163 -19.94 14.58 -10.55
CA ASP A 163 -18.73 13.97 -11.07
C ASP A 163 -18.95 13.04 -12.29
N GLY A 164 -20.14 13.08 -12.88
CA GLY A 164 -20.52 12.34 -14.09
C GLY A 164 -20.87 10.86 -13.86
N THR A 165 -20.87 10.38 -12.62
CA THR A 165 -21.31 9.01 -12.30
C THR A 165 -22.82 8.90 -12.45
N THR A 166 -23.28 7.97 -13.28
CA THR A 166 -24.70 7.66 -13.44
C THR A 166 -25.02 6.38 -12.68
N THR A 167 -25.99 6.47 -11.78
CA THR A 167 -26.51 5.32 -11.03
C THR A 167 -28.01 5.21 -11.23
N THR A 168 -28.51 4.00 -11.49
CA THR A 168 -29.94 3.70 -11.43
C THR A 168 -30.21 2.66 -10.37
N PHE A 169 -31.32 2.80 -9.64
CA PHE A 169 -31.61 1.94 -8.49
C PHE A 169 -33.11 1.81 -8.22
N SER A 170 -33.51 0.65 -7.70
CA SER A 170 -34.86 0.38 -7.19
C SER A 170 -35.05 0.92 -5.77
N SER A 171 -36.30 1.08 -5.31
CA SER A 171 -36.58 1.54 -3.94
C SER A 171 -36.16 0.55 -2.85
N SER A 172 -35.91 -0.72 -3.19
CA SER A 172 -35.28 -1.69 -2.29
C SER A 172 -33.79 -1.46 -2.04
N ILE A 173 -33.15 -0.54 -2.79
CA ILE A 173 -31.72 -0.26 -2.70
C ILE A 173 -31.49 1.14 -2.15
N GLU A 174 -30.73 1.21 -1.06
CA GLU A 174 -29.99 2.41 -0.68
C GLU A 174 -28.51 2.18 -0.97
N TYR A 175 -27.82 3.21 -1.45
CA TYR A 175 -26.39 3.08 -1.72
C TYR A 175 -25.60 4.33 -1.36
N VAL A 176 -24.34 4.13 -1.03
CA VAL A 176 -23.32 5.17 -0.89
C VAL A 176 -22.18 4.85 -1.84
N PHE A 177 -21.73 5.84 -2.60
CA PHE A 177 -20.60 5.73 -3.50
C PHE A 177 -19.49 6.68 -3.05
N LEU A 178 -18.31 6.13 -2.79
CA LEU A 178 -17.12 6.87 -2.39
C LEU A 178 -16.07 6.73 -3.49
N LYS A 179 -15.57 7.85 -3.99
CA LYS A 179 -14.48 7.92 -4.95
C LYS A 179 -13.12 8.02 -4.25
N ASN A 180 -12.07 7.98 -5.05
CA ASN A 180 -10.71 8.17 -4.59
C ASN A 180 -10.54 9.42 -3.72
N HIS A 181 -11.09 10.57 -4.15
CA HIS A 181 -11.01 11.80 -3.35
C HIS A 181 -11.65 11.60 -1.97
N ASP A 182 -12.83 11.00 -1.87
CA ASP A 182 -13.53 10.81 -0.59
C ASP A 182 -12.77 9.90 0.39
N LEU A 183 -11.95 8.99 -0.12
CA LEU A 183 -11.20 8.01 0.66
C LEU A 183 -9.83 8.53 1.14
N PHE A 184 -9.21 9.39 0.34
CA PHE A 184 -7.85 9.91 0.57
C PHE A 184 -7.81 11.43 0.82
N LYS A 185 -8.96 12.09 0.95
CA LYS A 185 -9.03 13.53 1.22
C LYS A 185 -8.35 13.84 2.54
N LEU A 186 -7.31 14.67 2.47
CA LEU A 186 -6.70 15.25 3.64
C LEU A 186 -7.68 16.23 4.31
N PRO A 187 -7.75 16.27 5.65
CA PRO A 187 -8.55 17.25 6.35
C PRO A 187 -8.02 18.67 6.06
N ASP A 188 -8.93 19.63 5.94
CA ASP A 188 -8.57 21.04 5.88
C ASP A 188 -8.10 21.48 7.27
N LEU A 189 -6.79 21.74 7.38
CA LEU A 189 -6.16 22.12 8.64
C LEU A 189 -6.77 23.40 9.25
N THR A 190 -7.39 24.27 8.46
CA THR A 190 -8.04 25.50 8.98
C THR A 190 -9.31 25.22 9.76
N THR A 191 -9.92 24.05 9.56
CA THR A 191 -11.15 23.60 10.23
C THR A 191 -10.89 22.86 11.54
N LEU A 192 -9.63 22.54 11.83
CA LEU A 192 -9.24 21.81 13.03
C LEU A 192 -9.25 22.70 14.26
N LYS A 193 -9.48 22.09 15.43
CA LYS A 193 -9.56 22.81 16.70
C LYS A 193 -8.16 23.14 17.20
N ALA A 194 -7.89 24.42 17.45
CA ALA A 194 -6.57 24.86 17.93
C ALA A 194 -6.19 24.36 19.34
N SER A 195 -7.17 23.86 20.12
CA SER A 195 -6.93 23.28 21.45
C SER A 195 -6.37 21.86 21.41
N ASP A 196 -6.47 21.19 20.27
CA ASP A 196 -6.24 19.76 20.14
C ASP A 196 -4.80 19.48 19.70
N ASP A 197 -4.25 18.36 20.18
CA ASP A 197 -2.90 17.91 19.85
C ASP A 197 -2.96 16.93 18.66
N TYR A 198 -2.48 17.33 17.48
CA TYR A 198 -2.54 16.49 16.28
C TYR A 198 -1.22 15.80 15.95
N HIS A 199 -1.29 14.53 15.59
CA HIS A 199 -0.17 13.71 15.16
C HIS A 199 -0.27 13.45 13.65
N LEU A 200 0.69 13.95 12.89
CA LEU A 200 0.78 13.73 11.45
C LEU A 200 1.53 12.42 11.15
N ILE A 201 0.92 11.52 10.39
CA ILE A 201 1.50 10.24 10.00
C ILE A 201 1.68 10.24 8.49
N VAL A 202 2.93 10.30 8.03
CA VAL A 202 3.27 10.27 6.61
C VAL A 202 3.46 8.81 6.17
N LEU A 203 2.61 8.35 5.26
CA LEU A 203 2.74 7.03 4.61
C LEU A 203 3.40 7.22 3.24
N THR A 204 4.29 6.30 2.85
CA THR A 204 5.01 6.38 1.57
C THR A 204 5.24 4.99 0.98
N HIS A 205 4.61 4.76 -0.17
CA HIS A 205 4.65 3.50 -0.90
C HIS A 205 6.00 3.21 -1.57
N GLY A 206 6.18 1.95 -1.98
CA GLY A 206 7.37 1.47 -2.67
C GLY A 206 7.46 1.83 -4.17
N ILE A 207 8.47 1.27 -4.84
CA ILE A 207 8.68 1.42 -6.29
C ILE A 207 7.49 0.84 -7.06
N HIS A 208 7.01 1.56 -8.08
CA HIS A 208 5.77 1.25 -8.82
C HIS A 208 4.52 1.08 -7.95
N GLY A 209 4.57 1.55 -6.70
CA GLY A 209 3.44 1.53 -5.80
C GLY A 209 2.51 2.72 -5.99
N THR A 210 1.42 2.71 -5.24
CA THR A 210 0.46 3.82 -5.15
C THR A 210 -0.07 3.95 -3.73
N MET A 211 -0.88 4.99 -3.45
CA MET A 211 -1.55 5.16 -2.16
C MET A 211 -2.44 3.96 -1.79
N LEU A 212 -2.95 3.21 -2.77
CA LEU A 212 -3.76 2.01 -2.50
C LEU A 212 -2.98 0.92 -1.76
N ASP A 213 -1.66 0.85 -1.95
CA ASP A 213 -0.82 -0.16 -1.33
C ASP A 213 -0.78 0.00 0.20
N GLU A 214 -1.03 1.20 0.68
CA GLU A 214 -0.97 1.57 2.10
C GLU A 214 -2.36 1.77 2.71
N LEU A 215 -3.42 1.59 1.93
CA LEU A 215 -4.79 1.84 2.36
C LEU A 215 -5.19 0.96 3.54
N PHE A 216 -4.86 -0.34 3.51
CA PHE A 216 -5.19 -1.24 4.61
C PHE A 216 -4.45 -0.82 5.89
N LEU A 217 -3.18 -0.44 5.79
CA LEU A 217 -2.40 0.07 6.91
C LEU A 217 -3.06 1.32 7.51
N LYS A 218 -3.44 2.30 6.68
CA LYS A 218 -4.18 3.50 7.10
C LYS A 218 -5.48 3.13 7.82
N GLU A 219 -6.36 2.36 7.18
CA GLU A 219 -7.67 2.00 7.75
C GLU A 219 -7.52 1.21 9.06
N ALA A 220 -6.50 0.35 9.14
CA ALA A 220 -6.19 -0.42 10.34
C ALA A 220 -5.82 0.47 11.53
N MET A 221 -4.98 1.47 11.28
CA MET A 221 -4.52 2.42 12.29
C MET A 221 -5.62 3.41 12.68
N GLU A 222 -6.42 3.91 11.72
CA GLU A 222 -7.56 4.78 11.98
C GLU A 222 -8.59 4.13 12.90
N GLU A 223 -8.95 2.86 12.67
CA GLU A 223 -9.90 2.17 13.55
C GLU A 223 -9.30 1.89 14.92
N LYS A 224 -8.02 1.50 14.97
CA LYS A 224 -7.33 1.20 16.23
C LYS A 224 -7.22 2.42 17.14
N HIS A 225 -6.93 3.59 16.56
CA HIS A 225 -6.64 4.84 17.24
C HIS A 225 -7.69 5.92 16.95
N LYS A 226 -8.96 5.52 16.80
CA LYS A 226 -10.07 6.43 16.47
C LYS A 226 -10.36 7.50 17.52
N ASP A 227 -9.85 7.32 18.73
CA ASP A 227 -9.90 8.30 19.83
C ASP A 227 -8.74 9.32 19.77
N LYS A 228 -7.79 9.14 18.84
CA LYS A 228 -6.63 10.02 18.65
C LYS A 228 -6.86 10.98 17.48
N ASN A 229 -6.21 12.13 17.58
CA ASN A 229 -6.23 13.18 16.56
C ASN A 229 -5.14 12.93 15.51
N ASN A 230 -5.23 11.80 14.83
CA ASN A 230 -4.24 11.38 13.85
C ASN A 230 -4.62 11.85 12.45
N ILE A 231 -3.67 12.41 11.72
CA ILE A 231 -3.84 12.84 10.34
C ILE A 231 -2.91 12.01 9.47
N PHE A 232 -3.48 11.22 8.56
CA PHE A 232 -2.71 10.38 7.63
C PHE A 232 -2.44 11.16 6.35
N PHE A 233 -1.16 11.46 6.11
CA PHE A 233 -0.68 12.09 4.89
C PHE A 233 -0.22 11.02 3.89
N MET A 234 -0.92 10.96 2.76
CA MET A 234 -0.61 10.09 1.62
C MET A 234 -0.61 10.94 0.35
N SER A 235 0.34 10.73 -0.55
CA SER A 235 0.49 11.56 -1.76
C SER A 235 0.42 10.73 -3.04
N ASP A 236 -0.26 11.25 -4.05
CA ASP A 236 -0.33 10.66 -5.40
C ASP A 236 0.82 11.13 -6.32
N LEU A 237 1.60 12.12 -5.89
CA LEU A 237 2.69 12.71 -6.68
C LEU A 237 3.82 11.73 -7.04
N LEU A 238 3.88 10.59 -6.37
CA LEU A 238 4.88 9.55 -6.62
C LEU A 238 4.39 8.46 -7.57
N HIS A 239 3.09 8.41 -7.89
CA HIS A 239 2.53 7.42 -8.83
C HIS A 239 3.25 7.56 -10.18
N SER A 240 3.74 6.44 -10.73
CA SER A 240 4.59 6.40 -11.94
C SER A 240 5.95 7.14 -11.89
N TYR A 241 6.27 7.93 -10.86
CA TYR A 241 7.50 8.74 -10.81
C TYR A 241 8.60 8.17 -9.91
N THR A 242 8.35 7.02 -9.28
CA THR A 242 9.30 6.37 -8.36
C THR A 242 10.64 5.96 -8.99
N GLU A 243 10.77 5.90 -10.32
CA GLU A 243 12.03 5.60 -11.01
C GLU A 243 13.00 6.79 -11.10
N SER A 244 12.53 8.00 -10.79
CA SER A 244 13.32 9.24 -10.93
C SER A 244 14.39 9.43 -9.84
N GLY A 245 14.53 8.50 -8.90
CA GLY A 245 15.54 8.53 -7.84
C GLY A 245 14.96 8.87 -6.47
N ILE A 246 15.66 8.42 -5.42
CA ILE A 246 15.25 8.63 -4.03
C ILE A 246 15.21 10.13 -3.71
N GLU A 247 16.21 10.88 -4.16
CA GLU A 247 16.30 12.34 -3.97
C GLU A 247 15.14 13.08 -4.64
N ALA A 248 14.85 12.79 -5.91
CA ALA A 248 13.79 13.47 -6.65
C ALA A 248 12.41 13.21 -6.02
N CYS A 249 12.15 11.97 -5.61
CA CYS A 249 10.92 11.61 -4.92
C CYS A 249 10.82 12.28 -3.54
N GLY A 250 11.89 12.24 -2.75
CA GLY A 250 11.92 12.85 -1.43
C GLY A 250 11.72 14.36 -1.47
N LYS A 251 12.30 15.07 -2.45
CA LYS A 251 12.07 16.51 -2.66
C LYS A 251 10.60 16.81 -2.99
N ARG A 252 10.02 16.09 -3.96
CA ARG A 252 8.61 16.28 -4.34
C ARG A 252 7.67 16.09 -3.15
N LEU A 253 7.87 15.01 -2.40
CA LEU A 253 7.04 14.71 -1.24
C LEU A 253 7.25 15.73 -0.10
N SER A 254 8.49 16.20 0.11
CA SER A 254 8.79 17.26 1.09
C SER A 254 8.07 18.57 0.75
N THR A 255 8.14 19.01 -0.50
CA THR A 255 7.48 20.25 -0.95
C THR A 255 5.98 20.17 -0.77
N ASN A 256 5.37 19.05 -1.16
CA ASN A 256 3.93 18.83 -1.00
C ASN A 256 3.50 18.77 0.47
N LEU A 257 4.32 18.17 1.34
CA LEU A 257 4.08 18.13 2.77
C LEU A 257 4.14 19.54 3.39
N LEU A 258 5.17 20.34 3.05
CA LEU A 258 5.29 21.72 3.53
C LEU A 258 4.12 22.60 3.04
N GLU A 259 3.70 22.44 1.79
CA GLU A 259 2.55 23.13 1.22
C GLU A 259 1.25 22.77 1.94
N TYR A 260 0.99 21.47 2.14
CA TYR A 260 -0.18 21.00 2.87
C TYR A 260 -0.22 21.55 4.30
N LEU A 261 0.92 21.51 4.99
CA LEU A 261 1.06 22.04 6.34
C LEU A 261 1.04 23.57 6.42
N ARG A 262 1.13 24.25 5.26
CA ARG A 262 1.34 25.71 5.16
C ARG A 262 2.51 26.14 6.04
N TRP A 263 3.63 25.41 5.94
CA TRP A 263 4.81 25.68 6.75
C TRP A 263 5.75 26.67 6.02
N PRO A 264 6.32 27.69 6.71
CA PRO A 264 6.08 28.04 8.12
C PRO A 264 4.66 28.59 8.33
N TRP A 265 4.06 28.27 9.47
CA TRP A 265 2.65 28.60 9.73
C TRP A 265 2.39 30.10 9.76
N ASP A 266 1.35 30.55 9.04
CA ASP A 266 1.00 31.96 8.91
C ASP A 266 0.45 32.60 10.22
N ASP A 267 -0.24 31.82 11.07
CA ASP A 267 -1.08 32.36 12.16
C ASP A 267 -0.69 31.91 13.59
N ASN A 268 0.58 31.51 13.85
CA ASN A 268 1.02 30.89 15.12
C ASN A 268 0.16 29.67 15.57
N ARG A 269 -0.60 29.06 14.64
CA ARG A 269 -1.39 27.86 14.91
C ARG A 269 -0.52 26.64 14.71
N HIS A 270 0.21 26.29 15.77
CA HIS A 270 1.01 25.06 15.88
C HIS A 270 0.11 23.83 16.05
N LEU A 271 -0.76 23.54 15.07
CA LEU A 271 -1.75 22.46 15.17
C LEU A 271 -1.09 21.08 15.19
N ILE A 272 -0.08 20.88 14.33
CA ILE A 272 0.66 19.63 14.26
C ILE A 272 1.82 19.70 15.23
N SER A 273 1.74 18.95 16.33
CA SER A 273 2.79 18.89 17.36
C SER A 273 3.72 17.70 17.18
N LYS A 274 3.22 16.62 16.55
CA LYS A 274 3.92 15.35 16.40
C LYS A 274 3.92 14.91 14.94
N ILE A 275 5.01 14.25 14.53
CA ILE A 275 5.11 13.65 13.20
C ILE A 275 5.72 12.25 13.26
N SER A 276 5.20 11.33 12.45
CA SER A 276 5.77 10.01 12.20
C SER A 276 5.84 9.72 10.71
N PHE A 277 6.82 8.92 10.31
CA PHE A 277 7.02 8.47 8.95
C PHE A 277 6.97 6.94 8.91
N ILE A 278 6.17 6.40 8.00
CA ILE A 278 6.08 4.96 7.74
C ILE A 278 6.29 4.77 6.24
N GLY A 279 7.34 4.03 5.87
CA GLY A 279 7.66 3.78 4.47
C GLY A 279 7.76 2.30 4.17
N HIS A 280 7.13 1.87 3.08
CA HIS A 280 7.28 0.51 2.55
C HIS A 280 8.31 0.46 1.43
N SER A 281 9.22 -0.51 1.46
CA SER A 281 10.18 -0.73 0.38
C SER A 281 10.97 0.55 0.08
N LEU A 282 11.00 1.01 -1.18
CA LEU A 282 11.59 2.30 -1.58
C LEU A 282 11.09 3.49 -0.75
N GLY A 283 9.84 3.47 -0.29
CA GLY A 283 9.23 4.54 0.49
C GLY A 283 9.96 4.83 1.81
N GLY A 284 10.58 3.81 2.43
CA GLY A 284 11.42 4.03 3.62
C GLY A 284 12.68 4.84 3.30
N LEU A 285 13.28 4.64 2.11
CA LEU A 285 14.44 5.42 1.67
C LEU A 285 14.05 6.82 1.20
N ILE A 286 12.87 6.96 0.58
CA ILE A 286 12.28 8.26 0.23
C ILE A 286 12.06 9.07 1.51
N ASN A 287 11.48 8.47 2.54
CA ASN A 287 11.30 9.11 3.85
C ASN A 287 12.64 9.50 4.49
N LEU A 288 13.66 8.65 4.38
CA LEU A 288 15.01 8.95 4.88
C LEU A 288 15.62 10.20 4.23
N PHE A 289 15.48 10.33 2.91
CA PHE A 289 15.92 11.54 2.21
C PHE A 289 15.05 12.74 2.58
N LEU A 290 13.73 12.58 2.58
CA LEU A 290 12.73 13.60 2.89
C LEU A 290 13.02 14.28 4.23
N ILE A 291 13.23 13.53 5.31
CA ILE A 291 13.50 14.12 6.63
C ILE A 291 14.79 14.97 6.63
N GLY A 292 15.82 14.54 5.92
CA GLY A 292 17.07 15.29 5.79
C GLY A 292 16.90 16.53 4.92
N TYR A 293 16.09 16.44 3.87
CA TYR A 293 15.77 17.57 3.01
C TYR A 293 14.95 18.62 3.78
N LEU A 294 13.91 18.22 4.51
CA LEU A 294 13.17 19.10 5.42
C LEU A 294 14.09 19.79 6.41
N HIS A 295 14.98 19.05 7.08
CA HIS A 295 15.98 19.66 7.96
C HIS A 295 16.82 20.71 7.25
N SER A 296 17.29 20.40 6.04
CA SER A 296 18.17 21.31 5.28
C SER A 296 17.45 22.58 4.85
N VAL A 297 16.25 22.47 4.27
CA VAL A 297 15.51 23.63 3.73
C VAL A 297 14.82 24.47 4.81
N THR A 298 14.64 23.91 6.01
CA THR A 298 14.05 24.60 7.16
C THR A 298 15.09 25.01 8.20
N GLU A 299 16.38 24.81 7.92
CA GLU A 299 17.48 25.06 8.85
C GLU A 299 17.26 24.38 10.23
N GLY A 300 16.67 23.19 10.19
CA GLY A 300 16.34 22.37 11.36
C GLY A 300 15.10 22.83 12.13
N LYS A 301 14.51 24.00 11.82
CA LYS A 301 13.37 24.58 12.53
C LYS A 301 12.13 23.70 12.50
N PHE A 302 11.85 23.02 11.38
CA PHE A 302 10.70 22.12 11.25
C PHE A 302 10.65 21.06 12.37
N PHE A 303 11.77 20.41 12.65
CA PHE A 303 11.87 19.37 13.70
C PHE A 303 12.19 19.93 15.10
N SER A 304 12.31 21.25 15.23
CA SER A 304 12.30 21.93 16.52
C SER A 304 10.87 22.27 16.94
N ASP A 305 10.04 22.64 15.97
CA ASP A 305 8.64 23.00 16.18
C ASP A 305 7.71 21.78 16.22
N ILE A 306 8.02 20.72 15.46
CA ILE A 306 7.24 19.48 15.39
C ILE A 306 8.09 18.32 15.92
N LYS A 307 7.56 17.61 16.92
CA LYS A 307 8.24 16.51 17.58
C LYS A 307 8.25 15.25 16.71
N PRO A 308 9.42 14.74 16.28
CA PRO A 308 9.50 13.49 15.53
C PRO A 308 9.34 12.28 16.47
N ILE A 309 8.30 11.46 16.25
CA ILE A 309 7.97 10.31 17.11
C ILE A 309 8.53 9.01 16.53
N ASN A 310 7.94 8.49 15.45
CA ASN A 310 8.35 7.22 14.85
C ASN A 310 8.92 7.41 13.44
N PHE A 311 10.05 6.76 13.18
CA PHE A 311 10.51 6.46 11.83
C PHE A 311 10.43 4.94 11.64
N ILE A 312 9.50 4.49 10.81
CA ILE A 312 9.23 3.07 10.57
C ILE A 312 9.52 2.74 9.11
N ALA A 313 10.38 1.75 8.89
CA ALA A 313 10.67 1.22 7.57
C ALA A 313 10.26 -0.25 7.48
N ILE A 314 9.48 -0.59 6.46
CA ILE A 314 8.92 -1.94 6.26
C ILE A 314 9.49 -2.50 4.97
N ALA A 315 10.29 -3.56 5.06
CA ALA A 315 10.96 -4.20 3.94
C ALA A 315 11.76 -3.22 3.06
N SER A 316 12.40 -2.20 3.66
CA SER A 316 13.12 -1.15 2.93
C SER A 316 14.60 -1.50 2.73
N PRO A 317 15.17 -1.36 1.52
CA PRO A 317 16.54 -1.77 1.23
C PRO A 317 17.59 -0.73 1.69
N PHE A 318 17.79 -0.58 3.00
CA PHE A 318 18.70 0.42 3.58
C PHE A 318 20.17 0.25 3.16
N LEU A 319 20.57 -0.96 2.82
CA LEU A 319 21.93 -1.27 2.35
C LEU A 319 21.98 -1.37 0.82
N GLY A 320 20.94 -0.92 0.12
CA GLY A 320 20.78 -1.15 -1.32
C GLY A 320 20.34 -2.58 -1.65
N SER A 321 20.46 -2.94 -2.91
CA SER A 321 19.96 -4.20 -3.47
C SER A 321 21.08 -5.02 -4.12
N SER A 322 22.32 -4.89 -3.64
CA SER A 322 23.49 -5.57 -4.17
C SER A 322 23.45 -7.10 -3.98
N ASP A 323 22.72 -7.60 -2.99
CA ASP A 323 22.50 -9.03 -2.73
C ASP A 323 21.50 -9.70 -3.72
N LEU A 324 20.86 -8.95 -4.63
CA LEU A 324 19.94 -9.51 -5.63
C LEU A 324 20.68 -10.26 -6.74
N SER A 325 20.01 -11.23 -7.40
CA SER A 325 20.56 -11.99 -8.52
C SER A 325 21.29 -11.08 -9.52
N TRP A 326 22.46 -11.51 -10.00
CA TRP A 326 23.40 -10.70 -10.80
C TRP A 326 22.77 -9.95 -11.99
N TYR A 327 21.68 -10.45 -12.57
CA TYR A 327 20.97 -9.83 -13.69
C TYR A 327 19.96 -8.75 -13.27
N ILE A 328 19.37 -8.81 -12.07
CA ILE A 328 18.65 -7.66 -11.48
C ILE A 328 19.67 -6.56 -11.24
N THR A 329 20.78 -6.90 -10.60
CA THR A 329 21.87 -5.97 -10.36
C THR A 329 22.38 -5.40 -11.70
N ALA A 330 22.48 -6.21 -12.77
CA ALA A 330 22.79 -5.70 -14.10
C ALA A 330 21.73 -4.71 -14.62
N GLY A 331 20.44 -5.05 -14.51
CA GLY A 331 19.31 -4.18 -14.91
C GLY A 331 19.24 -2.84 -14.16
N LEU A 332 19.47 -2.88 -12.84
CA LEU A 332 19.57 -1.70 -11.98
C LEU A 332 20.82 -0.88 -12.35
N ARG A 333 21.96 -1.52 -12.62
CA ARG A 333 23.21 -0.87 -13.00
C ARG A 333 23.15 -0.18 -14.36
N ILE A 334 22.44 -0.78 -15.33
CA ILE A 334 22.21 -0.17 -16.65
C ILE A 334 21.06 0.85 -16.64
N GLY A 335 20.37 1.03 -15.51
CA GLY A 335 19.34 2.06 -15.34
C GLY A 335 17.98 1.72 -15.93
N ILE A 336 17.63 0.42 -16.08
CA ILE A 336 16.28 0.01 -16.52
C ILE A 336 15.20 0.53 -15.57
N ALA A 337 15.50 0.65 -14.27
CA ALA A 337 14.61 1.25 -13.26
C ALA A 337 14.93 2.75 -13.00
N GLY A 338 15.46 3.45 -14.01
CA GLY A 338 15.83 4.86 -13.91
C GLY A 338 16.96 5.16 -12.93
N GLN A 339 16.89 6.34 -12.30
CA GLN A 339 17.87 6.77 -11.29
C GLN A 339 17.71 5.96 -9.99
N THR A 340 16.50 5.55 -9.64
CA THR A 340 16.24 4.70 -8.48
C THR A 340 17.00 3.39 -8.54
N GLY A 341 17.06 2.76 -9.73
CA GLY A 341 17.85 1.55 -9.90
C GLY A 341 19.34 1.76 -9.61
N LYS A 342 19.90 2.91 -10.02
CA LYS A 342 21.30 3.26 -9.74
C LYS A 342 21.54 3.52 -8.25
N ASP A 343 20.62 4.23 -7.60
CA ASP A 343 20.69 4.52 -6.16
C ASP A 343 20.69 3.20 -5.36
N LEU A 344 19.81 2.26 -5.70
CA LEU A 344 19.72 0.93 -5.07
C LEU A 344 20.92 0.02 -5.40
N ALA A 345 21.51 0.16 -6.58
CA ALA A 345 22.73 -0.55 -6.96
C ALA A 345 24.01 0.07 -6.37
N LEU A 346 23.87 1.06 -5.48
CA LEU A 346 24.97 1.80 -4.86
C LEU A 346 25.94 2.40 -5.89
N ILE A 347 25.43 2.86 -7.03
CA ILE A 347 26.23 3.55 -8.03
C ILE A 347 26.33 5.04 -7.65
N PRO A 348 27.53 5.62 -7.58
CA PRO A 348 27.71 7.06 -7.38
C PRO A 348 26.98 7.87 -8.47
N GLN A 349 26.29 8.94 -8.08
CA GLN A 349 25.50 9.75 -9.01
C GLN A 349 26.37 10.56 -10.01
N HIS A 350 27.64 10.79 -9.69
CA HIS A 350 28.60 11.46 -10.57
C HIS A 350 29.68 10.49 -11.07
N LYS A 351 29.91 10.44 -12.40
CA LYS A 351 31.04 9.71 -12.98
C LYS A 351 32.34 10.49 -12.75
N PRO A 352 33.47 9.83 -12.51
CA PRO A 352 34.77 10.50 -12.42
C PRO A 352 35.04 11.22 -13.76
N ARG A 353 35.26 12.54 -13.69
CA ARG A 353 35.94 13.23 -14.79
C ARG A 353 37.36 12.67 -14.82
N SER A 354 37.73 12.09 -15.96
CA SER A 354 39.09 11.63 -16.20
C SER A 354 40.04 12.84 -16.15
N SER A 355 40.67 13.05 -15.01
CA SER A 355 41.81 13.95 -14.87
C SER A 355 42.55 13.58 -13.60
N SER A 356 43.76 13.05 -13.80
CA SER A 356 44.83 12.93 -12.83
C SER A 356 44.90 14.13 -11.88
N ASN A 357 44.52 13.92 -10.62
CA ASN A 357 45.26 14.33 -9.43
C ASN A 357 44.38 14.08 -8.19
N VAL A 358 44.95 13.32 -7.26
CA VAL A 358 44.38 12.97 -5.96
C VAL A 358 43.94 14.21 -5.19
N LYS A 359 42.66 14.25 -4.79
CA LYS A 359 42.16 14.80 -3.52
C LYS A 359 40.73 14.30 -3.31
N ASN A 360 40.51 13.61 -2.19
CA ASN A 360 39.23 13.10 -1.68
C ASN A 360 38.09 14.12 -1.86
N ASN A 361 37.25 13.92 -2.87
CA ASN A 361 36.01 14.66 -3.01
C ASN A 361 34.86 13.78 -2.50
N LYS A 362 34.13 14.26 -1.48
CA LYS A 362 32.87 13.69 -0.96
C LYS A 362 31.76 13.46 -2.02
N LYS A 363 32.00 13.79 -3.30
CA LYS A 363 31.02 13.72 -4.40
C LYS A 363 31.01 12.39 -5.15
N ASP A 364 31.86 11.44 -4.76
CA ASP A 364 32.01 10.14 -5.42
C ASP A 364 31.40 8.98 -4.62
N GLU A 365 30.70 9.26 -3.51
CA GLU A 365 30.05 8.25 -2.67
C GLU A 365 28.64 7.88 -3.19
N PRO A 366 28.20 6.61 -3.04
CA PRO A 366 26.81 6.23 -3.27
C PRO A 366 25.85 7.02 -2.40
N LEU A 367 24.63 7.26 -2.89
CA LEU A 367 23.62 8.07 -2.20
C LEU A 367 23.34 7.54 -0.78
N LEU A 368 23.08 6.23 -0.63
CA LEU A 368 22.75 5.64 0.68
C LEU A 368 23.90 5.77 1.70
N LEU A 369 25.15 5.68 1.24
CA LEU A 369 26.31 5.96 2.09
C LEU A 369 26.35 7.43 2.50
N SER A 370 26.10 8.34 1.56
CA SER A 370 26.09 9.79 1.81
C SER A 370 25.00 10.18 2.82
N LEU A 371 23.83 9.55 2.76
CA LEU A 371 22.74 9.74 3.72
C LEU A 371 23.07 9.17 5.10
N ALA A 372 23.84 8.08 5.18
CA ALA A 372 24.24 7.46 6.44
C ALA A 372 25.40 8.18 7.15
N GLN A 373 26.11 9.09 6.47
CA GLN A 373 27.21 9.82 7.11
C GLN A 373 26.71 10.59 8.35
N PRO A 374 27.40 10.55 9.50
CA PRO A 374 26.92 11.18 10.74
C PRO A 374 26.64 12.68 10.66
N ASN A 375 27.27 13.37 9.71
CA ASN A 375 27.08 14.79 9.45
C ASN A 375 26.04 15.09 8.36
N SER A 376 25.40 14.07 7.80
CA SER A 376 24.35 14.26 6.81
C SER A 376 23.08 14.78 7.50
N PRO A 377 22.28 15.64 6.83
CA PRO A 377 21.01 16.09 7.37
C PRO A 377 20.04 14.94 7.67
N SER A 378 20.05 13.87 6.87
CA SER A 378 19.21 12.69 7.11
C SER A 378 19.60 11.97 8.39
N HIS A 379 20.90 11.77 8.62
CA HIS A 379 21.41 11.12 9.83
C HIS A 379 21.09 11.93 11.08
N ILE A 380 21.47 13.20 11.07
CA ILE A 380 21.20 14.15 12.17
C ILE A 380 19.71 14.16 12.52
N THR A 381 18.84 14.15 11.50
CA THR A 381 17.39 14.20 11.72
C THR A 381 16.84 12.87 12.20
N LEU A 382 17.33 11.74 11.68
CA LEU A 382 16.90 10.42 12.13
C LEU A 382 17.23 10.18 13.62
N CYS A 383 18.35 10.74 14.11
CA CYS A 383 18.69 10.74 15.53
C CYS A 383 17.66 11.47 16.39
N LYS A 384 16.92 12.45 15.85
CA LYS A 384 15.90 13.20 16.61
C LYS A 384 14.64 12.40 16.90
N PHE A 385 14.32 11.37 16.10
CA PHE A 385 13.12 10.56 16.31
C PHE A 385 13.15 9.86 17.68
N GLN A 386 12.00 9.65 18.31
CA GLN A 386 11.96 8.88 19.56
C GLN A 386 12.20 7.39 19.28
N CYS A 387 11.57 6.88 18.23
CA CYS A 387 11.62 5.47 17.84
C CYS A 387 12.07 5.33 16.38
N ARG A 388 13.04 4.44 16.14
CA ARG A 388 13.42 3.97 14.80
C ARG A 388 13.14 2.47 14.74
N THR A 389 12.26 2.05 13.85
CA THR A 389 11.83 0.66 13.76
C THR A 389 11.98 0.14 12.35
N ILE A 390 12.60 -1.03 12.21
CA ILE A 390 12.66 -1.76 10.94
C ILE A 390 11.87 -3.06 11.05
N TYR A 391 10.97 -3.26 10.10
CA TYR A 391 10.24 -4.50 9.88
C TYR A 391 10.88 -5.22 8.70
N ALA A 392 11.54 -6.35 8.95
CA ALA A 392 12.32 -7.08 7.94
C ALA A 392 11.78 -8.51 7.75
N ASN A 393 11.55 -8.89 6.50
CA ASN A 393 11.15 -10.24 6.14
C ASN A 393 12.38 -11.16 6.19
N VAL A 394 12.34 -12.23 7.00
CA VAL A 394 13.46 -13.20 7.09
C VAL A 394 13.53 -14.12 5.88
N ALA A 395 12.41 -14.28 5.17
CA ALA A 395 12.27 -15.17 4.03
C ALA A 395 11.19 -14.65 3.07
N ASN A 396 11.22 -15.19 1.85
CA ASN A 396 10.22 -14.97 0.79
C ASN A 396 10.02 -13.50 0.34
N ASP A 397 10.96 -12.61 0.66
CA ASP A 397 11.06 -11.27 0.10
C ASP A 397 12.09 -11.29 -1.03
N VAL A 398 11.60 -11.33 -2.26
CA VAL A 398 12.44 -11.41 -3.45
C VAL A 398 13.06 -10.05 -3.80
N PRO A 399 12.33 -8.92 -3.74
CA PRO A 399 12.90 -7.62 -4.07
C PRO A 399 13.89 -7.06 -3.05
N VAL A 400 13.76 -7.42 -1.77
CA VAL A 400 14.59 -6.84 -0.70
C VAL A 400 15.15 -7.93 0.20
N SER A 401 16.47 -8.04 0.25
CA SER A 401 17.14 -9.02 1.12
C SER A 401 16.88 -8.70 2.60
N PHE A 402 16.85 -9.77 3.41
CA PHE A 402 16.79 -9.63 4.87
C PHE A 402 17.96 -8.77 5.38
N ARG A 403 19.18 -9.02 4.88
CA ARG A 403 20.39 -8.25 5.24
C ARG A 403 20.19 -6.75 5.06
N SER A 404 19.67 -6.34 3.90
CA SER A 404 19.46 -4.94 3.58
C SER A 404 18.34 -4.30 4.41
N SER A 405 17.21 -4.99 4.57
CA SER A 405 16.07 -4.47 5.34
C SER A 405 16.23 -4.50 6.86
N ALA A 406 17.07 -5.39 7.38
CA ALA A 406 17.38 -5.51 8.80
C ALA A 406 18.62 -4.70 9.23
N LEU A 407 19.27 -3.95 8.31
CA LEU A 407 20.56 -3.29 8.53
C LEU A 407 21.57 -4.27 9.17
N TYR A 408 21.70 -5.47 8.61
CA TYR A 408 22.44 -6.56 9.24
C TYR A 408 23.87 -6.63 8.66
N PHE A 409 24.87 -6.80 9.54
CA PHE A 409 26.30 -6.67 9.17
C PHE A 409 26.82 -7.85 8.34
N HIS A 410 26.55 -9.08 8.80
CA HIS A 410 26.95 -10.33 8.16
C HIS A 410 25.74 -11.13 7.69
N ASP A 411 25.87 -11.99 6.67
CA ASP A 411 24.79 -12.91 6.33
C ASP A 411 24.51 -13.79 7.57
N PRO A 412 23.37 -13.61 8.27
CA PRO A 412 23.11 -14.38 9.48
C PRO A 412 22.76 -15.78 9.03
N LEU A 413 23.70 -16.69 9.20
CA LEU A 413 23.51 -18.14 9.14
C LEU A 413 23.41 -18.75 7.73
N ASP A 414 24.06 -19.90 7.65
CA ASP A 414 23.66 -21.14 6.97
C ASP A 414 22.17 -21.52 7.17
N ILE A 415 21.23 -20.60 6.96
CA ILE A 415 19.85 -20.99 6.70
C ILE A 415 19.82 -21.34 5.21
N ASN A 416 19.61 -22.61 4.90
CA ASN A 416 19.32 -23.20 3.59
C ASN A 416 18.05 -22.59 2.93
N LEU A 417 18.00 -21.27 2.79
CA LEU A 417 16.93 -20.48 2.15
C LEU A 417 17.45 -19.69 0.95
N LYS A 418 18.70 -19.90 0.51
CA LYS A 418 19.14 -19.53 -0.85
C LYS A 418 18.41 -20.42 -1.86
N GLN A 419 17.12 -20.19 -2.07
CA GLN A 419 16.53 -20.57 -3.34
C GLN A 419 17.24 -19.73 -4.39
N THR A 420 18.05 -20.36 -5.23
CA THR A 420 18.57 -19.75 -6.45
C THR A 420 17.37 -19.41 -7.33
N ILE A 421 16.88 -18.17 -7.24
CA ILE A 421 15.72 -17.73 -8.01
C ILE A 421 16.20 -17.43 -9.43
N THR A 422 15.74 -18.20 -10.40
CA THR A 422 16.02 -17.98 -11.82
C THR A 422 15.27 -16.75 -12.34
N ILE A 423 15.75 -16.14 -13.45
CA ILE A 423 15.10 -15.02 -14.16
C ILE A 423 13.62 -15.30 -14.40
N ALA A 424 13.29 -16.53 -14.80
CA ALA A 424 11.92 -16.96 -15.02
C ALA A 424 11.08 -16.96 -13.74
N LYS A 425 11.63 -17.39 -12.60
CA LYS A 425 10.92 -17.29 -11.30
C LYS A 425 10.73 -15.83 -10.88
N GLN A 426 11.68 -14.93 -11.13
CA GLN A 426 11.53 -13.51 -10.76
C GLN A 426 10.55 -12.76 -11.65
N LEU A 427 10.56 -12.98 -12.97
CA LEU A 427 9.50 -12.48 -13.85
C LEU A 427 8.15 -13.04 -13.40
N ASN A 428 8.07 -14.34 -13.09
CA ASN A 428 6.87 -14.92 -12.50
C ASN A 428 6.48 -14.28 -11.15
N HIS A 429 7.43 -13.84 -10.33
CA HIS A 429 7.13 -13.12 -9.09
C HIS A 429 6.57 -11.72 -9.38
N LEU A 430 7.19 -10.94 -10.27
CA LEU A 430 6.66 -9.64 -10.70
C LEU A 430 5.24 -9.80 -11.28
N PHE A 431 5.02 -10.81 -12.13
CA PHE A 431 3.70 -11.15 -12.66
C PHE A 431 2.73 -11.62 -11.57
N LYS A 432 3.16 -12.37 -10.56
CA LYS A 432 2.33 -12.76 -9.40
C LYS A 432 2.03 -11.58 -8.46
N THR A 433 2.93 -10.62 -8.33
CA THR A 433 2.70 -9.38 -7.58
C THR A 433 1.64 -8.52 -8.28
N ILE A 434 1.61 -8.54 -9.62
CA ILE A 434 0.57 -7.90 -10.44
C ILE A 434 -0.75 -8.70 -10.38
N ASN A 435 -0.66 -10.04 -10.47
CA ASN A 435 -1.79 -10.95 -10.53
C ASN A 435 -1.64 -12.06 -9.45
N PRO A 436 -1.98 -11.75 -8.19
CA PRO A 436 -1.82 -12.69 -7.08
C PRO A 436 -2.67 -13.94 -7.31
N SER A 437 -2.16 -15.08 -6.84
CA SER A 437 -2.91 -16.35 -6.86
C SER A 437 -4.25 -16.18 -6.14
N ILE A 438 -5.29 -16.85 -6.64
CA ILE A 438 -6.63 -16.84 -6.03
C ILE A 438 -6.49 -17.21 -4.56
N THR A 439 -6.87 -16.27 -3.69
CA THR A 439 -6.91 -16.49 -2.25
C THR A 439 -8.16 -17.32 -1.92
N THR A 440 -7.98 -18.50 -1.35
CA THR A 440 -9.10 -19.38 -0.98
C THR A 440 -9.67 -19.00 0.39
N GLU A 441 -10.95 -19.31 0.62
CA GLU A 441 -11.58 -19.10 1.93
C GLU A 441 -10.83 -19.84 3.07
N GLU A 442 -10.34 -21.04 2.78
CA GLU A 442 -9.50 -21.83 3.69
C GLU A 442 -8.21 -21.10 4.04
N PHE A 443 -7.57 -20.45 3.07
CA PHE A 443 -6.36 -19.67 3.31
C PHE A 443 -6.64 -18.49 4.24
N ILE A 444 -7.75 -17.77 4.05
CA ILE A 444 -8.16 -16.66 4.92
C ILE A 444 -8.41 -17.18 6.34
N LYS A 445 -9.25 -18.21 6.49
CA LYS A 445 -9.58 -18.79 7.81
C LYS A 445 -8.31 -19.25 8.56
N ARG A 446 -7.43 -19.97 7.87
CA ARG A 446 -6.14 -20.41 8.43
C ARG A 446 -5.29 -19.23 8.87
N THR A 447 -5.14 -18.21 8.01
CA THR A 447 -4.37 -16.99 8.27
C THR A 447 -4.90 -16.19 9.48
N CYS A 448 -6.20 -16.21 9.73
CA CYS A 448 -6.77 -15.56 10.91
C CYS A 448 -6.38 -16.32 12.20
N GLN A 449 -6.30 -17.65 12.10
CA GLN A 449 -6.05 -18.56 13.23
C GLN A 449 -4.56 -18.84 13.50
N THR A 450 -3.65 -18.53 12.57
CA THR A 450 -2.21 -18.82 12.71
C THR A 450 -1.57 -18.08 13.89
N LYS A 451 -0.38 -18.51 14.33
CA LYS A 451 0.40 -17.73 15.31
C LYS A 451 0.91 -16.42 14.70
N SER A 452 1.38 -15.51 15.55
CA SER A 452 2.03 -14.26 15.10
C SER A 452 3.16 -14.56 14.11
N PRO A 453 3.26 -13.82 12.99
CA PRO A 453 4.38 -13.96 12.05
C PRO A 453 5.66 -13.29 12.56
N ILE A 454 5.60 -12.60 13.70
CA ILE A 454 6.76 -11.95 14.33
C ILE A 454 7.61 -13.02 15.02
N VAL A 455 8.84 -13.21 14.54
CA VAL A 455 9.80 -14.19 15.08
C VAL A 455 10.92 -13.54 15.91
N HIS A 456 11.05 -12.22 15.82
CA HIS A 456 12.00 -11.43 16.61
C HIS A 456 11.46 -10.02 16.78
N ASP A 457 11.60 -9.46 17.98
CA ASP A 457 11.34 -8.06 18.27
C ASP A 457 12.26 -7.61 19.42
N LYS A 458 13.26 -6.80 19.11
CA LYS A 458 14.24 -6.32 20.09
C LYS A 458 14.77 -4.94 19.72
N VAL A 459 15.07 -4.13 20.73
CA VAL A 459 15.83 -2.88 20.58
C VAL A 459 17.33 -3.18 20.67
N TYR A 460 18.07 -2.70 19.67
CA TYR A 460 19.53 -2.75 19.59
C TYR A 460 20.09 -1.35 19.80
N SER A 461 21.18 -1.29 20.56
CA SER A 461 21.94 -0.10 20.91
C SER A 461 23.29 -0.09 20.19
N PRO A 462 24.00 1.06 20.14
CA PRO A 462 25.35 1.11 19.56
C PRO A 462 26.33 0.11 20.20
N SER A 463 26.15 -0.24 21.48
CA SER A 463 26.95 -1.26 22.17
C SER A 463 26.69 -2.69 21.70
N ASP A 464 25.60 -2.95 20.98
CA ASP A 464 25.30 -4.27 20.41
C ASP A 464 25.99 -4.50 19.05
N ILE A 465 26.70 -3.50 18.50
CA ILE A 465 27.43 -3.63 17.23
C ILE A 465 28.71 -4.45 17.47
N PRO A 466 28.95 -5.51 16.69
CA PRO A 466 30.22 -6.24 16.75
C PRO A 466 31.41 -5.32 16.43
N LEU A 467 32.45 -5.38 17.26
CA LEU A 467 33.72 -4.71 16.99
C LEU A 467 34.38 -5.35 15.77
N LEU A 468 35.08 -4.53 14.97
CA LEU A 468 35.94 -5.02 13.90
C LEU A 468 37.34 -5.21 14.47
N ASP A 469 38.02 -6.27 14.03
CA ASP A 469 39.46 -6.36 14.23
C ASP A 469 40.19 -5.37 13.30
N GLU A 470 41.40 -4.92 13.66
CA GLU A 470 42.18 -3.92 12.90
C GLU A 470 42.37 -4.29 11.41
N ASN A 471 42.41 -5.60 11.10
CA ASN A 471 42.53 -6.10 9.72
C ASN A 471 41.20 -6.03 8.93
N GLU A 472 40.05 -6.08 9.61
CA GLU A 472 38.73 -6.02 8.99
C GLU A 472 38.30 -4.59 8.68
N GLU A 473 38.69 -3.61 9.52
CA GLU A 473 38.38 -2.18 9.31
C GLU A 473 38.77 -1.66 7.92
N ILE A 474 39.84 -2.21 7.34
CA ILE A 474 40.37 -1.80 6.03
C ILE A 474 39.51 -2.34 4.88
N ASN A 475 38.75 -3.43 5.07
CA ASN A 475 38.15 -4.20 3.98
C ASN A 475 36.63 -4.43 4.08
N ILE A 476 35.91 -3.67 4.91
CA ILE A 476 34.45 -3.78 5.00
C ILE A 476 33.74 -3.26 3.74
N SER A 477 32.64 -3.93 3.37
CA SER A 477 31.84 -3.58 2.18
C SER A 477 31.12 -2.24 2.34
N ILE A 478 30.62 -1.65 1.25
CA ILE A 478 29.87 -0.38 1.30
C ILE A 478 28.60 -0.56 2.15
N GLU A 479 27.93 -1.69 2.02
CA GLU A 479 26.75 -2.08 2.79
C GLU A 479 27.07 -2.11 4.29
N GLU A 480 28.19 -2.71 4.69
CA GLU A 480 28.59 -2.73 6.09
C GLU A 480 28.96 -1.33 6.60
N LYS A 481 29.60 -0.49 5.78
CA LYS A 481 29.84 0.92 6.12
C LYS A 481 28.54 1.66 6.39
N ILE A 482 27.53 1.49 5.52
CA ILE A 482 26.20 2.07 5.70
C ILE A 482 25.56 1.56 7.00
N ALA A 483 25.55 0.24 7.22
CA ALA A 483 24.98 -0.36 8.42
C ALA A 483 25.65 0.18 9.69
N ARG A 484 26.98 0.26 9.73
CA ARG A 484 27.74 0.72 10.90
C ARG A 484 27.49 2.20 11.17
N ALA A 485 27.40 3.00 10.11
CA ALA A 485 27.06 4.41 10.24
C ALA A 485 25.69 4.60 10.88
N TRP A 486 24.66 3.86 10.42
CA TRP A 486 23.31 3.91 11.02
C TRP A 486 23.20 3.43 12.46
N HIS A 487 24.10 2.57 12.94
CA HIS A 487 24.06 2.12 14.34
C HIS A 487 24.99 2.92 15.26
N LYS A 488 25.83 3.80 14.71
CA LYS A 488 26.92 4.46 15.45
C LYS A 488 26.44 5.19 16.72
N ASP A 489 25.32 5.90 16.63
CA ASP A 489 24.86 6.85 17.64
C ASP A 489 23.34 6.84 17.84
N MET A 490 22.65 5.81 17.36
CA MET A 490 21.20 5.67 17.53
C MET A 490 20.78 4.22 17.76
N THR A 491 19.65 4.04 18.44
CA THR A 491 19.05 2.73 18.72
C THR A 491 18.05 2.34 17.63
N TRP A 492 17.94 1.04 17.36
CA TRP A 492 17.00 0.48 16.38
C TRP A 492 16.15 -0.63 17.01
N ARG A 493 14.82 -0.51 16.96
CA ARG A 493 13.93 -1.65 17.16
C ARG A 493 13.88 -2.47 15.88
N LYS A 494 14.26 -3.74 15.95
CA LYS A 494 14.27 -4.64 14.80
C LYS A 494 13.19 -5.70 14.99
N VAL A 495 12.23 -5.72 14.08
CA VAL A 495 11.12 -6.67 14.05
C VAL A 495 11.30 -7.59 12.85
N PHE A 496 11.53 -8.88 13.09
CA PHE A 496 11.72 -9.86 12.02
C PHE A 496 10.47 -10.70 11.82
N ILE A 497 10.15 -10.94 10.55
CA ILE A 497 8.85 -11.44 10.14
C ILE A 497 9.02 -12.64 9.22
N LEU A 498 8.29 -13.71 9.51
CA LEU A 498 8.21 -14.88 8.66
C LEU A 498 6.78 -15.00 8.09
N LEU A 499 6.62 -14.64 6.82
CA LEU A 499 5.37 -14.76 6.08
C LEU A 499 5.42 -15.86 5.04
N GLU A 500 4.28 -16.52 4.84
CA GLU A 500 4.06 -17.38 3.68
C GLU A 500 3.74 -16.54 2.43
N GLY A 501 4.12 -17.06 1.25
CA GLY A 501 3.86 -16.40 -0.03
C GLY A 501 4.80 -15.22 -0.31
N ASP A 502 4.37 -14.27 -1.13
CA ASP A 502 5.14 -13.06 -1.45
C ASP A 502 5.18 -12.12 -0.23
N ALA A 503 6.21 -12.27 0.62
CA ALA A 503 6.32 -11.53 1.87
C ALA A 503 6.43 -10.01 1.65
N HIS A 504 6.97 -9.59 0.51
CA HIS A 504 7.22 -8.18 0.21
C HIS A 504 5.93 -7.35 0.14
N THR A 505 4.88 -7.91 -0.46
CA THR A 505 3.56 -7.25 -0.56
C THR A 505 2.62 -7.67 0.56
N ASN A 506 2.80 -8.86 1.11
CA ASN A 506 2.01 -9.34 2.23
C ASN A 506 2.28 -8.55 3.52
N VAL A 507 3.53 -8.14 3.79
CA VAL A 507 3.91 -7.46 5.04
C VAL A 507 3.15 -6.14 5.30
N ILE A 508 2.70 -5.47 4.25
CA ILE A 508 1.86 -4.26 4.33
C ILE A 508 0.38 -4.52 4.02
N VAL A 509 0.01 -5.76 3.69
CA VAL A 509 -1.32 -6.14 3.22
C VAL A 509 -1.74 -5.25 2.04
N ARG A 510 -0.89 -5.21 1.01
CA ARG A 510 -1.01 -4.32 -0.15
C ARG A 510 -2.43 -4.25 -0.71
N ARG A 511 -3.09 -5.40 -0.83
CA ARG A 511 -4.52 -5.51 -1.15
C ARG A 511 -5.19 -6.32 -0.04
N LYS A 512 -6.03 -5.67 0.76
CA LYS A 512 -6.68 -6.18 1.99
C LYS A 512 -6.87 -7.69 2.05
N TRP A 513 -7.53 -8.24 1.04
CA TRP A 513 -7.93 -9.65 1.03
C TRP A 513 -6.95 -10.60 0.32
N LEU A 514 -6.24 -10.11 -0.71
CA LEU A 514 -5.29 -10.91 -1.49
C LEU A 514 -3.95 -11.06 -0.77
N ASN A 515 -3.61 -10.09 0.07
CA ASN A 515 -2.36 -10.02 0.83
C ASN A 515 -2.59 -10.17 2.33
N ILE A 516 -3.71 -10.79 2.72
CA ILE A 516 -4.16 -10.84 4.12
C ILE A 516 -3.15 -11.49 5.06
N SER A 517 -2.20 -12.31 4.59
CA SER A 517 -1.20 -12.99 5.44
C SER A 517 -0.38 -12.07 6.35
N GLY A 518 -0.15 -10.81 5.97
CA GLY A 518 0.54 -9.85 6.84
C GLY A 518 -0.36 -9.08 7.81
N TRP A 519 -1.65 -9.37 7.92
CA TRP A 519 -2.55 -8.59 8.79
C TRP A 519 -2.10 -8.51 10.24
N LYS A 520 -1.48 -9.58 10.78
CA LYS A 520 -0.90 -9.59 12.13
C LYS A 520 0.35 -8.71 12.27
N VAL A 521 1.05 -8.44 11.17
CA VAL A 521 2.14 -7.45 11.15
C VAL A 521 1.55 -6.06 11.31
N ILE A 522 0.45 -5.75 10.60
CA ILE A 522 -0.24 -4.46 10.72
C ILE A 522 -0.86 -4.30 12.12
N GLU A 523 -1.43 -5.36 12.68
CA GLU A 523 -1.93 -5.37 14.06
C GLU A 523 -0.80 -5.10 15.06
N HIS A 524 0.35 -5.78 14.92
CA HIS A 524 1.54 -5.52 15.73
C HIS A 524 2.00 -4.06 15.62
N LEU A 525 2.16 -3.54 14.39
CA LEU A 525 2.55 -2.16 14.17
C LEU A 525 1.59 -1.17 14.82
N SER A 526 0.28 -1.41 14.72
CA SER A 526 -0.73 -0.53 15.31
C SER A 526 -0.77 -0.60 16.85
N ASN A 527 -0.32 -1.71 17.45
CA ASN A 527 -0.30 -1.90 18.90
C ASN A 527 0.98 -1.36 19.56
N GLU A 528 2.11 -1.46 18.86
CA GLU A 528 3.44 -1.33 19.45
C GLU A 528 4.10 0.05 19.27
N HIS A 529 3.49 0.92 18.46
CA HIS A 529 4.01 2.25 18.17
C HIS A 529 3.01 3.31 18.65
N GLU A 530 3.50 4.35 19.30
CA GLU A 530 2.68 5.51 19.68
C GLU A 530 2.32 6.28 18.41
N LEU A 531 1.09 6.10 17.94
CA LEU A 531 0.62 6.60 16.66
C LEU A 531 -0.54 7.56 16.80
#